data_AF-F9DFP8-F1
#
_entry.id   AF-F9DFP8-F1
#
_cell.length_a   1.000
_cell.length_b   1.000
_cell.length_c   1.000
_cell.angle_alpha   90.00
_cell.angle_beta   90.00
_cell.angle_gamma   90.00
#
_symmetry.space_group_name_H-M   'P 1'
#
loop_
_entity.id
_entity.type
_entity.pdbx_description
1 polymer ?
#
loop_
_entity_poly.entity_id
_entity_poly.type
_entity_poly.pdbx_seq_one_letter_code
_entity_poly.pdbx_strand_id
1 'polypeptide(L)'
;MWIMMVYFVLTVAVIYPFADEMMSLFVNSGEQDVIANAAQFMRIANWFYPVLGILVILRYSIQGLGYSNLSMMSGVMEMIARCGVSFWLVPALAWIGVCYADPIAWIMADLFLIPAFFWLLRRLKTRIAMETEANKEN
;
A
#
# COMPACT_ATOMS: atom_id res chain seq x y z
N MET A 1 7.83 -4.31 -12.47
CA MET A 1 8.79 -3.86 -11.44
C MET A 1 9.50 -2.56 -11.83
N TRP A 2 10.07 -2.43 -13.04
CA TRP A 2 10.68 -1.18 -13.52
C TRP A 2 9.77 0.06 -13.44
N ILE A 3 8.48 -0.10 -13.80
CA ILE A 3 7.46 0.96 -13.67
C ILE A 3 7.26 1.43 -12.22
N MET A 4 7.35 0.53 -11.23
CA MET A 4 7.21 0.91 -9.81
C MET A 4 8.44 1.65 -9.29
N MET A 5 9.65 1.26 -9.72
CA MET A 5 10.87 2.01 -9.39
C MET A 5 10.83 3.41 -10.00
N VAL A 6 10.40 3.53 -11.26
CA VAL A 6 10.26 4.83 -11.92
C VAL A 6 9.19 5.69 -11.23
N TYR A 7 8.04 5.10 -10.87
CA TYR A 7 7.00 5.81 -10.12
C TYR A 7 7.47 6.26 -8.75
N PHE A 8 8.21 5.41 -8.01
CA PHE A 8 8.78 5.77 -6.71
C PHE A 8 9.78 6.93 -6.80
N VAL A 9 10.70 6.87 -7.77
CA VAL A 9 11.69 7.94 -7.97
C VAL A 9 10.98 9.24 -8.37
N LEU A 10 9.95 9.17 -9.21
CA LEU A 10 9.12 10.34 -9.57
C LEU A 10 8.34 10.91 -8.37
N THR A 11 7.68 10.06 -7.56
CA THR A 11 6.92 10.53 -6.40
C THR A 11 7.82 11.09 -5.31
N VAL A 12 9.00 10.49 -5.08
CA VAL A 12 9.99 11.04 -4.14
C VAL A 12 10.53 12.37 -4.66
N ALA A 13 10.93 12.46 -5.93
CA ALA A 13 11.46 13.68 -6.51
C ALA A 13 10.46 14.84 -6.57
N VAL A 14 9.16 14.55 -6.76
CA VAL A 14 8.11 15.58 -6.81
C VAL A 14 7.65 15.97 -5.41
N ILE A 15 7.42 15.03 -4.49
CA ILE A 15 6.84 15.33 -3.18
C ILE A 15 7.87 15.94 -2.23
N TYR A 16 9.16 15.60 -2.30
CA TYR A 16 10.16 16.19 -1.39
C TYR A 16 10.26 17.72 -1.46
N PRO A 17 10.27 18.36 -2.65
CA PRO A 17 10.26 19.82 -2.75
C PRO A 17 8.87 20.46 -2.69
N PHE A 18 7.80 19.77 -3.13
CA PHE A 18 6.44 20.36 -3.22
C PHE A 18 5.51 20.08 -2.03
N ALA A 19 5.88 19.20 -1.08
CA ALA A 19 4.99 18.84 0.02
C ALA A 19 4.60 20.05 0.90
N ASP A 20 5.55 20.95 1.21
CA ASP A 20 5.27 22.12 2.04
C ASP A 20 4.34 23.14 1.32
N GLU A 21 4.57 23.39 0.02
CA GLU A 21 3.72 24.30 -0.76
C GLU A 21 2.31 23.74 -0.98
N MET A 22 2.19 22.44 -1.29
CA MET A 22 0.88 21.79 -1.44
C MET A 22 0.08 21.83 -0.13
N MET A 23 0.72 21.67 1.02
CA MET A 23 0.05 21.74 2.33
C MET A 23 -0.39 23.17 2.69
N SER A 24 0.38 24.19 2.32
CA SER A 24 -0.03 25.60 2.49
C SER A 24 -1.25 26.00 1.65
N LEU A 25 -1.57 25.21 0.61
CA LEU A 25 -2.73 25.45 -0.25
C LEU A 25 -4.05 25.02 0.41
N PHE A 26 -3.99 24.09 1.37
CA PHE A 26 -5.16 23.55 2.08
C PHE A 26 -5.37 24.16 3.48
N VAL A 27 -4.36 24.83 4.06
CA VAL A 27 -4.41 25.38 5.43
C VAL A 27 -4.06 26.87 5.41
N ASN A 28 -4.84 27.67 6.14
CA ASN A 28 -4.64 29.11 6.27
C ASN A 28 -3.33 29.40 7.02
N SER A 29 -2.57 30.43 6.59
CA SER A 29 -1.17 30.70 6.99
C SER A 29 -0.91 30.92 8.50
N GLY A 30 -1.97 30.96 9.32
CA GLY A 30 -1.91 31.12 10.78
C GLY A 30 -1.67 29.82 11.57
N GLU A 31 -1.84 28.64 10.97
CA GLU A 31 -1.69 27.33 11.62
C GLU A 31 -0.39 26.64 11.19
N GLN A 32 0.75 27.32 11.39
CA GLN A 32 2.09 26.85 11.00
C GLN A 32 2.42 25.47 11.59
N ASP A 33 1.96 25.18 12.81
CA ASP A 33 2.17 23.90 13.47
C ASP A 33 1.44 22.74 12.76
N VAL A 34 0.25 22.99 12.22
CA VAL A 34 -0.51 22.00 11.45
C VAL A 34 0.18 21.72 10.12
N ILE A 35 0.69 22.76 9.46
CA ILE A 35 1.44 22.63 8.20
C ILE A 35 2.72 21.82 8.43
N ALA A 36 3.49 22.13 9.48
CA ALA A 36 4.71 21.40 9.82
C ALA A 36 4.45 19.91 10.13
N ASN A 37 3.39 19.63 10.91
CA ASN A 37 2.99 18.27 11.27
C ASN A 37 2.51 17.46 10.07
N ALA A 38 1.73 18.06 9.17
CA ALA A 38 1.25 17.41 7.96
C ALA A 38 2.37 17.20 6.93
N ALA A 39 3.32 18.14 6.83
CA ALA A 39 4.51 17.98 6.01
C ALA A 39 5.41 16.85 6.51
N GLN A 40 5.57 16.70 7.84
CA GLN A 40 6.27 15.55 8.42
C GLN A 40 5.56 14.23 8.10
N PHE A 41 4.23 14.19 8.22
CA PHE A 41 3.44 13.03 7.83
C PHE A 41 3.65 12.67 6.35
N MET A 42 3.52 13.64 5.45
CA MET A 42 3.75 13.44 4.01
C MET A 42 5.16 12.91 3.72
N ARG A 43 6.20 13.47 4.36
CA ARG A 43 7.58 13.00 4.17
C ARG A 43 7.77 11.56 4.62
N ILE A 44 7.21 11.18 5.77
CA ILE A 44 7.29 9.81 6.29
C ILE A 44 6.49 8.86 5.38
N ALA A 45 5.26 9.20 5.04
CA ALA A 45 4.40 8.39 4.18
C ALA A 45 5.03 8.15 2.80
N ASN A 46 5.67 9.18 2.23
CA ASN A 46 6.29 9.11 0.91
C ASN A 46 7.43 8.07 0.82
N TRP A 47 8.15 7.82 1.92
CA TRP A 47 9.14 6.72 1.98
C TRP A 47 8.49 5.33 1.86
N PHE A 48 7.23 5.20 2.26
CA PHE A 48 6.47 3.94 2.23
C PHE A 48 5.51 3.84 1.04
N TYR A 49 5.45 4.83 0.15
CA TYR A 49 4.64 4.77 -1.08
C TYR A 49 4.98 3.61 -2.04
N PRO A 50 6.22 3.07 -2.12
CA PRO A 50 6.48 1.83 -2.87
C PRO A 50 5.66 0.65 -2.35
N VAL A 51 5.57 0.53 -1.03
CA VAL A 51 4.83 -0.55 -0.36
C VAL A 51 3.35 -0.41 -0.70
N LEU A 52 2.79 0.80 -0.60
CA LEU A 52 1.43 1.08 -1.07
C LEU A 52 1.23 0.72 -2.55
N GLY A 53 2.19 1.08 -3.42
CA GLY A 53 2.11 0.77 -4.85
C GLY A 53 2.08 -0.73 -5.13
N ILE A 54 2.92 -1.50 -4.45
CA ILE A 54 2.94 -2.98 -4.53
C ILE A 54 1.59 -3.53 -4.08
N LEU A 55 1.09 -3.08 -2.94
CA LEU A 55 -0.20 -3.50 -2.38
C LEU A 55 -1.34 -3.28 -3.36
N VAL A 56 -1.44 -2.09 -3.95
CA VAL A 56 -2.51 -1.73 -4.91
C VAL A 56 -2.42 -2.58 -6.17
N ILE A 57 -1.22 -2.80 -6.71
CA ILE A 57 -1.02 -3.64 -7.90
C ILE A 57 -1.37 -5.10 -7.61
N LEU A 58 -0.95 -5.65 -6.48
CA LEU A 58 -1.30 -7.01 -6.06
C LEU A 58 -2.80 -7.16 -5.87
N ARG A 59 -3.44 -6.20 -5.22
CA ARG A 59 -4.89 -6.18 -4.97
C ARG A 59 -5.68 -6.19 -6.29
N TYR A 60 -5.37 -5.28 -7.21
CA TYR A 60 -6.02 -5.24 -8.52
C TYR A 60 -5.71 -6.47 -9.38
N SER A 61 -4.51 -7.02 -9.30
CA SER A 61 -4.15 -8.26 -10.01
C SER A 61 -4.98 -9.45 -9.51
N ILE A 62 -5.12 -9.61 -8.19
CA ILE A 62 -5.91 -10.69 -7.59
C ILE A 62 -7.41 -10.52 -7.90
N GLN A 63 -7.94 -9.30 -7.86
CA GLN A 63 -9.32 -9.01 -8.28
C GLN A 63 -9.53 -9.28 -9.78
N GLY A 64 -8.61 -8.86 -10.64
CA GLY A 64 -8.68 -9.08 -12.09
C GLY A 64 -8.63 -10.56 -12.49
N LEU A 65 -8.03 -11.41 -11.66
CA LEU A 65 -7.99 -12.86 -11.84
C LEU A 65 -9.25 -13.59 -11.31
N GLY A 66 -10.25 -12.85 -10.83
CA GLY A 66 -11.51 -13.40 -10.31
C GLY A 66 -11.48 -13.83 -8.83
N TYR A 67 -10.40 -13.53 -8.10
CA TYR A 67 -10.23 -13.89 -6.68
C TYR A 67 -10.55 -12.71 -5.74
N SER A 68 -11.67 -12.03 -5.94
CA SER A 68 -12.08 -10.87 -5.12
C SER A 68 -12.14 -11.16 -3.62
N ASN A 69 -12.49 -12.39 -3.20
CA ASN A 69 -12.55 -12.75 -1.79
C ASN A 69 -11.19 -12.66 -1.08
N LEU A 70 -10.10 -13.07 -1.74
CA LEU A 70 -8.74 -12.98 -1.17
C LEU A 70 -8.29 -11.51 -1.06
N SER A 71 -8.60 -10.71 -2.07
CA SER A 71 -8.35 -9.27 -2.05
C SER A 71 -9.19 -8.55 -0.99
N MET A 72 -10.40 -9.00 -0.72
CA MET A 72 -11.27 -8.40 0.29
C MET A 72 -10.73 -8.70 1.69
N MET A 73 -10.27 -9.94 1.93
CA MET A 73 -9.66 -10.32 3.21
C MET A 73 -8.38 -9.52 3.53
N SER A 74 -7.56 -9.18 2.52
CA SER A 74 -6.39 -8.31 2.78
C SER A 74 -6.80 -6.90 3.21
N GLY A 75 -7.90 -6.36 2.66
CA GLY A 75 -8.45 -5.07 3.09
C GLY A 75 -8.99 -5.11 4.52
N VAL A 76 -9.63 -6.21 4.92
CA VAL A 76 -10.08 -6.40 6.32
C VAL A 76 -8.88 -6.46 7.27
N MET A 77 -7.82 -7.17 6.90
CA MET A 77 -6.59 -7.24 7.69
C MET A 77 -5.94 -5.86 7.85
N GLU A 78 -5.98 -5.04 6.79
CA GLU A 78 -5.48 -3.66 6.81
C GLU A 78 -6.26 -2.78 7.80
N MET A 79 -7.60 -2.91 7.83
CA MET A 79 -8.44 -2.22 8.82
C MET A 79 -8.15 -2.68 10.25
N ILE A 80 -7.97 -3.98 10.46
CA ILE A 80 -7.60 -4.53 11.77
C ILE A 80 -6.24 -4.00 12.21
N ALA A 81 -5.27 -3.94 11.30
CA ALA A 81 -3.95 -3.37 11.56
C ALA A 81 -4.06 -1.90 11.96
N ARG A 82 -4.85 -1.08 11.24
CA ARG A 82 -5.09 0.32 11.60
C ARG A 82 -5.73 0.46 12.99
N CYS A 83 -6.72 -0.37 13.30
CA CYS A 83 -7.33 -0.39 14.63
C CYS A 83 -6.30 -0.77 15.71
N GLY A 84 -5.50 -1.81 15.48
CA GLY A 84 -4.46 -2.26 16.41
C GLY A 84 -3.39 -1.20 16.66
N VAL A 85 -2.90 -0.54 15.60
CA VAL A 85 -1.94 0.56 15.71
C VAL A 85 -2.57 1.76 16.42
N SER A 86 -3.84 2.05 16.17
CA SER A 86 -4.57 3.11 16.88
C SER A 86 -4.67 2.83 18.39
N PHE A 87 -4.97 1.60 18.80
CA PHE A 87 -5.08 1.25 20.22
C PHE A 87 -3.73 1.16 20.94
N TRP A 88 -2.65 0.75 20.27
CA TRP A 88 -1.35 0.51 20.92
C TRP A 88 -0.32 1.61 20.69
N LEU A 89 -0.22 2.13 19.46
CA LEU A 89 0.87 3.03 19.07
C LEU A 89 0.53 4.51 19.33
N VAL A 90 -0.74 4.89 19.22
CA VAL A 90 -1.20 6.25 19.53
C VAL A 90 -0.97 6.62 21.01
N PRO A 91 -1.28 5.77 22.02
CA PRO A 91 -0.96 6.12 23.40
C PRO A 91 0.55 6.14 23.71
N ALA A 92 1.39 5.45 22.92
CA ALA A 92 2.84 5.40 23.15
C ALA A 92 3.63 6.51 22.43
N LEU A 93 3.22 6.90 21.22
CA LEU A 93 3.99 7.78 20.32
C LEU A 93 3.19 9.01 19.83
N ALA A 94 1.96 9.19 20.31
CA ALA A 94 1.07 10.30 19.96
C ALA A 94 1.03 10.55 18.43
N TRP A 95 1.48 11.73 17.96
CA TRP A 95 1.47 12.14 16.56
C TRP A 95 2.27 11.19 15.64
N ILE A 96 3.42 10.73 16.10
CA ILE A 96 4.28 9.83 15.32
C ILE A 96 3.61 8.45 15.16
N GLY A 97 2.89 7.99 16.20
CA GLY A 97 2.13 6.74 16.14
C GLY A 97 1.02 6.77 15.09
N VAL A 98 0.34 7.91 14.95
CA VAL A 98 -0.64 8.14 13.88
C VAL A 98 0.04 8.13 12.51
N CYS A 99 1.22 8.76 12.39
CA CYS A 99 1.95 8.82 11.13
C CYS A 99 2.39 7.44 10.63
N TYR A 100 2.75 6.53 11.53
CA TYR A 100 3.17 5.16 11.18
C TYR A 100 2.00 4.18 10.99
N ALA A 101 0.77 4.55 11.35
CA ALA A 101 -0.38 3.67 11.21
C ALA A 101 -0.62 3.23 9.77
N ASP A 102 -0.51 4.15 8.81
CA ASP A 102 -0.69 3.84 7.39
C ASP A 102 0.43 2.96 6.83
N PRO A 103 1.74 3.29 7.00
CA PRO A 103 2.83 2.40 6.62
C PRO A 103 2.72 0.99 7.19
N ILE A 104 2.39 0.86 8.48
CA ILE A 104 2.28 -0.46 9.14
C ILE A 104 1.11 -1.25 8.55
N ALA A 105 -0.03 -0.59 8.28
CA ALA A 105 -1.17 -1.23 7.67
C ALA A 105 -0.82 -1.77 6.27
N TRP A 106 -0.10 -0.99 5.47
CA TRP A 106 0.33 -1.41 4.13
C TRP A 106 1.29 -2.61 4.20
N ILE A 107 2.28 -2.57 5.10
CA ILE A 107 3.23 -3.68 5.29
C ILE A 107 2.49 -4.96 5.71
N MET A 108 1.52 -4.86 6.63
CA MET A 108 0.73 -6.01 7.07
C MET A 108 -0.13 -6.59 5.94
N ALA A 109 -0.73 -5.73 5.13
CA ALA A 109 -1.51 -6.16 3.96
C ALA A 109 -0.62 -6.81 2.90
N ASP A 110 0.58 -6.27 2.62
CA ASP A 110 1.55 -6.89 1.71
C ASP A 110 2.02 -8.25 2.22
N LEU A 111 2.29 -8.37 3.52
CA LEU A 111 2.70 -9.64 4.14
C LEU A 111 1.63 -10.73 4.00
N PHE A 112 0.34 -10.33 3.95
CA PHE A 112 -0.78 -11.23 3.67
C PHE A 112 -0.97 -11.50 2.17
N LEU A 113 -0.79 -10.48 1.32
CA LEU A 113 -1.01 -10.55 -0.12
C LEU A 113 0.08 -11.31 -0.88
N ILE A 114 1.35 -11.20 -0.47
CA ILE A 114 2.48 -11.89 -1.09
C ILE A 114 2.27 -13.42 -1.13
N PRO A 115 1.99 -14.12 -0.02
CA PRO A 115 1.75 -15.57 -0.05
C PRO A 115 0.48 -15.93 -0.82
N ALA A 116 -0.58 -15.12 -0.73
CA ALA A 116 -1.80 -15.32 -1.51
C ALA A 116 -1.53 -15.21 -3.03
N PHE A 117 -0.69 -14.26 -3.43
CA PHE A 117 -0.28 -14.08 -4.82
C PHE A 117 0.58 -15.23 -5.33
N PHE A 118 1.55 -15.72 -4.54
CA PHE A 118 2.33 -16.91 -4.89
C PHE A 118 1.45 -18.16 -5.04
N TRP A 119 0.48 -18.35 -4.15
CA TRP A 119 -0.47 -19.45 -4.25
C TRP A 119 -1.33 -19.35 -5.53
N LEU A 120 -1.79 -18.14 -5.85
CA LEU A 120 -2.55 -17.85 -7.07
C LEU A 120 -1.74 -18.15 -8.34
N LEU A 121 -0.48 -17.70 -8.39
CA LEU A 121 0.41 -17.96 -9.52
C LEU A 121 0.66 -19.46 -9.75
N ARG A 122 0.86 -20.23 -8.68
CA ARG A 122 1.01 -21.69 -8.79
C ARG A 122 -0.25 -22.31 -9.39
N ARG A 123 -1.43 -21.91 -8.92
CA ARG A 123 -2.71 -22.43 -9.39
C ARG A 123 -3.00 -22.07 -10.84
N LEU A 124 -2.65 -20.85 -11.24
CA LEU A 124 -2.79 -20.38 -12.63
C LEU A 124 -1.88 -21.18 -13.58
N LYS A 125 -0.61 -21.39 -13.19
CA LYS A 125 0.34 -22.18 -13.97
C LYS A 125 -0.15 -23.62 -14.17
N THR A 126 -0.74 -24.24 -13.15
CA THR A 126 -1.34 -25.59 -13.27
C THR A 126 -2.55 -25.61 -14.19
N ARG A 127 -3.45 -24.62 -14.13
CA ARG A 127 -4.61 -24.56 -15.05
C ARG A 127 -4.18 -24.43 -16.51
N ILE A 128 -3.26 -23.51 -16.80
CA ILE A 128 -2.76 -23.29 -18.17
C ILE A 128 -2.06 -24.55 -18.71
N ALA A 129 -1.31 -25.26 -17.87
CA ALA A 129 -0.67 -26.52 -18.27
C ALA A 129 -1.71 -27.59 -18.66
N MET A 130 -2.76 -27.78 -17.85
CA MET A 130 -3.82 -28.75 -18.15
C MET A 130 -4.62 -28.37 -19.41
N GLU A 131 -4.87 -27.07 -19.62
CA GLU A 131 -5.59 -26.57 -20.80
C GLU A 131 -4.75 -26.76 -22.09
N THR A 132 -3.43 -26.63 -21.99
CA THR A 132 -2.50 -26.88 -23.10
C THR A 132 -2.41 -28.37 -23.45
N GLU A 133 -2.50 -29.26 -22.46
CA GLU A 133 -2.52 -30.72 -22.68
C GLU A 133 -3.86 -31.17 -23.29
N ALA A 134 -4.99 -30.68 -22.78
CA ALA A 134 -6.32 -30.97 -23.34
C ALA A 134 -6.49 -30.47 -24.79
N ASN A 135 -5.83 -29.37 -25.17
CA ASN A 135 -5.83 -28.87 -26.54
C ASN A 135 -4.83 -29.60 -27.47
N LYS A 136 -3.97 -30.48 -26.95
CA LYS A 136 -3.10 -31.35 -27.75
C LYS A 136 -3.72 -32.72 -28.02
N GLU A 137 -4.66 -33.16 -27.19
CA GLU A 137 -5.39 -34.43 -27.37
C GLU A 137 -6.63 -34.31 -28.29
N ASN A 138 -7.08 -33.08 -28.58
CA ASN A 138 -8.11 -32.79 -29.59
C ASN A 138 -7.47 -32.42 -30.94
#